data_AF-A0A9E2DCB5-F1
#
_entry.id   AF-A0A9E2DCB5-F1
#
_cell.length_a   1.000
_cell.length_b   1.000
_cell.length_c   1.000
_cell.angle_alpha   90.00
_cell.angle_beta   90.00
_cell.angle_gamma   90.00
#
_symmetry.space_group_name_H-M   'P 1'
#
loop_
_entity.id
_entity.type
_entity.pdbx_description
1 polymer ?
#
loop_
_entity_poly.entity_id
_entity_poly.type
_entity_poly.pdbx_seq_one_letter_code
_entity_poly.pdbx_strand_id
1 'polypeptide(L)'
;MEMVKNIIVKFVGFMRRVVANICIFNDPNPLWRKDFYKKTIVTLKGALHIDKALVATISKLPRTSLTRHLLSIMKNLSGPPWHSSQRQYRNIIFHLRFALRSKDYRLRRKSSSPPDVALCHRLCLAFYRENRLLPFCRDLIDVIEKESPKRSTSAEAEGIAILEQFDAGYVAVRSAPLSYKTSLLRYFLESLHGHLGIVYDPNFQINSVQILYDVVVGGKTVTNIRMGTPTREYLSRFQKAEIVPEFFGFLRAYSNGGKRHLYINLQRRRSTFLSDESRRSRALENLNTVFPNTITVVTLDKDSSFYHQRGGYRSFSYTKKFKEEFFQQVTKQKKSRCFFPESIKKKGLDKAFKDIIETVHGRYFDFRSTLGVRERHDFIEIAYLLLQNWLLEVSDVDTFCLACKDGIDRSGAANSLMFFYHNKHDTKKFIKDWKAITFAPALLVKRRSMIASRFDRVITTARRMLFQKQMRG
;
A
#
# COMPACT_ATOMS: atom_id res chain seq x y z
N MET A 1 -11.07 -35.51 -21.81
CA MET A 1 -10.35 -34.54 -20.94
C MET A 1 -9.31 -33.70 -21.69
N GLU A 2 -8.50 -34.29 -22.58
CA GLU A 2 -7.51 -33.59 -23.43
C GLU A 2 -8.09 -32.42 -24.24
N MET A 3 -9.26 -32.64 -24.85
CA MET A 3 -9.93 -31.68 -25.72
C MET A 3 -10.40 -30.42 -24.97
N VAL A 4 -10.94 -30.59 -23.75
CA VAL A 4 -11.36 -29.49 -22.88
C VAL A 4 -10.15 -28.66 -22.42
N LYS A 5 -9.03 -29.32 -22.08
CA LYS A 5 -7.77 -28.62 -21.76
C LYS A 5 -7.27 -27.79 -22.95
N ASN A 6 -7.32 -28.33 -24.17
CA ASN A 6 -6.89 -27.63 -25.38
C ASN A 6 -7.79 -26.42 -25.72
N ILE A 7 -9.10 -26.54 -25.53
CA ILE A 7 -10.04 -25.43 -25.72
C ILE A 7 -9.78 -24.33 -24.68
N ILE A 8 -9.59 -24.68 -23.41
CA ILE A 8 -9.28 -23.73 -22.33
C ILE A 8 -7.96 -23.01 -22.62
N VAL A 9 -6.91 -23.72 -23.05
CA VAL A 9 -5.60 -23.12 -23.38
C VAL A 9 -5.70 -22.16 -24.56
N LYS A 10 -6.41 -22.53 -25.63
CA LYS A 10 -6.63 -21.66 -26.80
C LYS A 10 -7.47 -20.43 -26.44
N PHE A 11 -8.54 -20.60 -25.67
CA PHE A 11 -9.39 -19.52 -25.20
C PHE A 11 -8.63 -18.54 -24.30
N VAL A 12 -7.83 -19.04 -23.35
CA VAL A 12 -6.95 -18.22 -22.51
C VAL A 12 -5.92 -17.48 -23.37
N GLY A 13 -5.31 -18.15 -24.37
CA GLY A 13 -4.38 -17.53 -25.31
C GLY A 13 -4.99 -16.41 -26.16
N PHE A 14 -6.24 -16.58 -26.62
CA PHE A 14 -7.00 -15.57 -27.35
C PHE A 14 -7.36 -14.38 -26.46
N MET A 15 -7.95 -14.63 -25.28
CA MET A 15 -8.30 -13.60 -24.31
C MET A 15 -7.07 -12.78 -23.88
N ARG A 16 -5.90 -13.42 -23.74
CA ARG A 16 -4.63 -12.71 -23.48
C ARG A 16 -4.29 -11.69 -24.56
N ARG A 17 -4.44 -12.04 -25.84
CA ARG A 17 -4.14 -11.14 -26.98
C ARG A 17 -5.12 -9.97 -27.03
N VAL A 18 -6.41 -10.24 -26.89
CA VAL A 18 -7.48 -9.23 -26.87
C VAL A 18 -7.29 -8.25 -25.71
N VAL A 19 -7.06 -8.77 -24.51
CA VAL A 19 -6.86 -7.96 -23.29
C VAL A 19 -5.57 -7.12 -23.36
N ALA A 20 -4.48 -7.67 -23.89
CA ALA A 20 -3.22 -6.94 -24.06
C ALA A 20 -3.36 -5.77 -25.04
N ASN A 21 -4.06 -5.96 -26.17
CA ASN A 21 -4.29 -4.90 -27.14
C ASN A 21 -5.21 -3.79 -26.60
N ILE A 22 -6.25 -4.14 -25.84
CA ILE A 22 -7.22 -3.16 -25.30
C ILE A 22 -6.68 -2.41 -24.07
N CYS A 23 -5.98 -3.09 -23.16
CA CYS A 23 -5.56 -2.48 -21.89
C CYS A 23 -4.30 -1.62 -22.00
N ILE A 24 -3.44 -1.86 -23.01
CA ILE A 24 -2.11 -1.22 -23.10
C ILE A 24 -2.12 0.05 -23.97
N PHE A 25 -3.00 0.16 -24.98
CA PHE A 25 -2.80 1.15 -26.04
C PHE A 25 -3.81 2.31 -26.16
N ASN A 26 -5.05 2.21 -25.65
CA ASN A 26 -6.10 3.22 -25.97
C ASN A 26 -6.79 3.86 -24.75
N ASP A 27 -6.04 4.56 -23.88
CA ASP A 27 -6.64 5.57 -22.99
C ASP A 27 -5.94 6.92 -23.18
N PRO A 28 -6.64 7.98 -23.62
CA PRO A 28 -6.15 9.31 -23.35
C PRO A 28 -6.12 9.50 -21.83
N ASN A 29 -4.92 9.38 -21.24
CA ASN A 29 -4.77 9.62 -19.81
C ASN A 29 -5.32 11.01 -19.46
N PRO A 30 -6.21 11.10 -18.47
CA PRO A 30 -6.78 12.38 -18.09
C PRO A 30 -5.67 13.31 -17.57
N LEU A 31 -5.84 14.61 -17.81
CA LEU A 31 -4.82 15.63 -17.52
C LEU A 31 -4.30 15.56 -16.08
N TRP A 32 -5.20 15.36 -15.11
CA TRP A 32 -4.83 15.24 -13.70
C TRP A 32 -3.86 14.08 -13.42
N ARG A 33 -3.92 12.96 -14.16
CA ARG A 33 -2.92 11.90 -14.03
C ARG A 33 -1.57 12.35 -14.58
N LYS A 34 -1.54 13.09 -15.68
CA LYS A 34 -0.28 13.63 -16.22
C LYS A 34 0.36 14.59 -15.21
N ASP A 35 -0.44 15.44 -14.58
CA ASP A 35 0.01 16.37 -13.55
C ASP A 35 0.54 15.66 -12.31
N PHE A 36 -0.11 14.58 -11.89
CA PHE A 36 0.38 13.75 -10.81
C PHE A 36 1.82 13.27 -11.05
N TYR A 37 2.11 12.65 -12.21
CA TYR A 37 3.48 12.19 -12.52
C TYR A 37 4.47 13.32 -12.77
N LYS A 38 3.99 14.45 -13.29
CA LYS A 38 4.81 15.67 -13.40
C LYS A 38 5.28 16.11 -12.02
N LYS A 39 4.37 16.19 -11.03
CA LYS A 39 4.72 16.52 -9.64
C LYS A 39 5.65 15.49 -9.01
N THR A 40 5.45 14.19 -9.26
CA THR A 40 6.37 13.13 -8.82
C THR A 40 7.79 13.35 -9.36
N ILE A 41 7.94 13.61 -10.67
CA ILE A 41 9.24 13.82 -11.31
C ILE A 41 9.93 15.08 -10.75
N VAL A 42 9.18 16.18 -10.59
CA VAL A 42 9.69 17.43 -9.99
C VAL A 42 10.19 17.18 -8.57
N THR A 43 9.43 16.43 -7.77
CA THR A 43 9.81 16.08 -6.39
C THR A 43 11.10 15.27 -6.34
N LEU A 44 11.21 14.25 -7.21
CA LEU A 44 12.43 13.43 -7.32
C LEU A 44 13.64 14.27 -7.76
N LYS A 45 13.45 15.18 -8.72
CA LYS A 45 14.51 16.09 -9.18
C LYS A 45 15.01 16.97 -8.05
N GLY A 46 14.09 17.57 -7.29
CA GLY A 46 14.41 18.42 -6.14
C GLY A 46 15.17 17.68 -5.05
N ALA A 47 14.67 16.52 -4.63
CA ALA A 47 15.28 15.74 -3.55
C ALA A 47 16.67 15.19 -3.89
N LEU A 48 16.98 15.03 -5.17
CA LEU A 48 18.29 14.54 -5.61
C LEU A 48 19.28 15.65 -5.93
N HIS A 49 18.87 16.93 -5.80
CA HIS A 49 19.64 18.10 -6.21
C HIS A 49 20.24 17.92 -7.61
N ILE A 50 19.43 17.45 -8.57
CA ILE A 50 19.91 17.18 -9.92
C ILE A 50 20.15 18.50 -10.64
N ASP A 51 21.43 18.84 -10.78
CA ASP A 51 21.92 19.99 -11.51
C ASP A 51 22.88 19.59 -12.64
N LYS A 52 23.36 20.58 -13.41
CA LYS A 52 24.31 20.35 -14.50
C LYS A 52 25.63 19.76 -13.99
N ALA A 53 26.05 20.06 -12.76
CA ALA A 53 27.31 19.60 -12.18
C ALA A 53 27.28 18.11 -11.85
N LEU A 54 26.20 17.60 -11.26
CA LEU A 54 26.00 16.18 -10.99
C LEU A 54 25.95 15.38 -12.29
N VAL A 55 25.24 15.89 -13.31
CA VAL A 55 25.18 15.26 -14.64
C VAL A 55 26.58 15.20 -15.27
N ALA A 56 27.35 16.30 -15.22
CA ALA A 56 28.72 16.34 -15.71
C ALA A 56 29.63 15.36 -14.96
N THR A 57 29.50 15.27 -13.63
CA THR A 57 30.26 14.34 -12.78
C THR A 57 30.02 12.89 -13.19
N ILE A 58 28.76 12.49 -13.37
CA ILE A 58 28.42 11.12 -13.81
C ILE A 58 28.91 10.88 -15.24
N SER A 59 28.91 11.90 -16.10
CA SER A 59 29.36 11.79 -17.49
C SER A 59 30.87 11.55 -17.62
N LYS A 60 31.64 11.95 -16.61
CA LYS A 60 33.09 11.71 -16.52
C LYS A 60 33.44 10.31 -15.99
N LEU A 61 32.48 9.56 -15.45
CA LEU A 61 32.72 8.20 -14.96
C LEU A 61 32.95 7.23 -16.14
N PRO A 62 33.69 6.12 -15.92
CA PRO A 62 33.87 5.08 -16.94
C PRO A 62 32.53 4.60 -17.50
N ARG A 63 32.44 4.44 -18.83
CA ARG A 63 31.21 4.02 -19.52
C ARG A 63 30.92 2.53 -19.30
N THR A 64 30.37 2.21 -18.14
CA THR A 64 29.89 0.88 -17.76
C THR A 64 28.40 0.72 -18.07
N SER A 65 27.81 -0.45 -17.78
CA SER A 65 26.35 -0.59 -17.85
C SER A 65 25.68 0.31 -16.81
N LEU A 66 26.20 0.31 -15.58
CA LEU A 66 25.69 1.13 -14.47
C LEU A 66 25.64 2.63 -14.83
N THR A 67 26.77 3.21 -15.25
CA THR A 67 26.86 4.65 -15.53
C THR A 67 26.00 5.06 -16.73
N ARG A 68 25.89 4.23 -17.78
CA ARG A 68 24.95 4.48 -18.90
C ARG A 68 23.50 4.58 -18.44
N HIS A 69 23.03 3.66 -17.60
CA HIS A 69 21.67 3.72 -17.08
C HIS A 69 21.48 4.92 -16.14
N LEU A 70 22.45 5.26 -15.30
CA LEU A 70 22.40 6.47 -14.47
C LEU A 70 22.29 7.74 -15.31
N LEU A 71 23.08 7.87 -16.38
CA LEU A 71 22.99 9.00 -17.31
C LEU A 71 21.61 9.10 -17.96
N SER A 72 21.02 7.98 -18.37
CA SER A 72 19.64 7.97 -18.89
C SER A 72 18.63 8.45 -17.84
N ILE A 73 18.76 8.04 -16.57
CA ILE A 73 17.90 8.53 -15.49
C ILE A 73 18.05 10.04 -15.34
N MET A 74 19.29 10.53 -15.28
CA MET A 74 19.57 11.96 -15.13
C MET A 74 19.01 12.79 -16.29
N LYS A 75 19.14 12.31 -17.54
CA LYS A 75 18.53 12.95 -18.72
C LYS A 75 17.01 13.00 -18.60
N ASN A 76 16.38 11.89 -18.17
CA ASN A 76 14.93 11.85 -17.94
C ASN A 76 14.50 12.76 -16.79
N LEU A 77 15.29 12.96 -15.74
CA LEU A 77 14.95 13.86 -14.63
C LEU A 77 15.24 15.35 -14.95
N SER A 78 16.24 15.61 -15.79
CA SER A 78 16.68 16.98 -16.14
C SER A 78 15.87 17.58 -17.29
N GLY A 79 15.42 16.75 -18.24
CA GLY A 79 14.63 17.20 -19.37
C GLY A 79 13.28 17.79 -18.97
N PRO A 80 12.65 18.61 -19.83
CA PRO A 80 11.29 19.08 -19.58
C PRO A 80 10.36 17.87 -19.37
N PRO A 81 9.33 17.97 -18.51
CA PRO A 81 8.33 16.92 -18.39
C PRO A 81 7.79 16.58 -19.79
N TRP A 82 7.95 15.33 -20.23
CA TRP A 82 7.53 14.94 -21.58
C TRP A 82 6.02 15.17 -21.71
N HIS A 83 5.50 15.29 -22.94
CA HIS A 83 4.04 15.23 -23.21
C HIS A 83 3.36 14.01 -22.54
N SER A 84 4.14 12.97 -22.21
CA SER A 84 3.76 11.87 -21.33
C SER A 84 4.71 11.73 -20.13
N SER A 85 4.47 12.49 -19.06
CA SER A 85 5.15 12.38 -17.76
C SER A 85 5.11 10.95 -17.17
N GLN A 86 4.07 10.18 -17.49
CA GLN A 86 3.99 8.75 -17.16
C GLN A 86 5.06 7.91 -17.83
N ARG A 87 5.30 8.13 -19.13
CA ARG A 87 6.35 7.42 -19.87
C ARG A 87 7.72 7.77 -19.32
N GLN A 88 7.94 9.04 -19.00
CA GLN A 88 9.17 9.51 -18.37
C GLN A 88 9.40 8.85 -16.99
N TYR A 89 8.36 8.77 -16.15
CA TYR A 89 8.41 8.04 -14.88
C TYR A 89 8.75 6.54 -15.08
N ARG A 90 8.10 5.86 -16.03
CA ARG A 90 8.40 4.46 -16.36
C ARG A 90 9.83 4.28 -16.85
N ASN A 91 10.34 5.19 -17.67
CA ASN A 91 11.72 5.16 -18.15
C ASN A 91 12.72 5.30 -17.00
N ILE A 92 12.46 6.19 -16.04
CA ILE A 92 13.30 6.33 -14.84
C ILE A 92 13.37 5.01 -14.07
N ILE A 93 12.23 4.37 -13.82
CA ILE A 93 12.17 3.07 -13.12
C ILE A 93 12.86 1.96 -13.92
N PHE A 94 12.66 1.95 -15.24
CA PHE A 94 13.34 1.02 -16.13
C PHE A 94 14.86 1.13 -15.99
N HIS A 95 15.42 2.31 -16.22
CA HIS A 95 16.88 2.49 -16.14
C HIS A 95 17.41 2.24 -14.72
N LEU A 96 16.70 2.64 -13.66
CA LEU A 96 17.10 2.38 -12.27
C LEU A 96 17.23 0.87 -12.00
N ARG A 97 16.28 0.07 -12.47
CA ARG A 97 16.33 -1.39 -12.28
C ARG A 97 17.46 -2.06 -13.03
N PHE A 98 17.74 -1.61 -14.25
CA PHE A 98 18.87 -2.11 -15.02
C PHE A 98 20.21 -1.73 -14.37
N ALA A 99 20.34 -0.49 -13.89
CA ALA A 99 21.49 -0.05 -13.10
C ALA A 99 21.72 -0.97 -11.88
N LEU A 100 20.69 -1.22 -11.08
CA LEU A 100 20.73 -2.06 -9.87
C LEU A 100 20.95 -3.55 -10.14
N ARG A 101 20.81 -4.02 -11.38
CA ARG A 101 21.07 -5.41 -11.80
C ARG A 101 22.40 -5.60 -12.52
N SER A 102 23.01 -4.52 -12.96
CA SER A 102 24.28 -4.56 -13.68
C SER A 102 25.34 -5.33 -12.88
N LYS A 103 26.22 -6.03 -13.61
CA LYS A 103 27.39 -6.70 -13.01
C LYS A 103 28.25 -5.68 -12.26
N ASP A 104 28.43 -4.51 -12.85
CA ASP A 104 29.17 -3.37 -12.29
C ASP A 104 28.64 -2.98 -10.90
N TYR A 105 27.34 -2.73 -10.77
CA TYR A 105 26.73 -2.42 -9.46
C TYR A 105 26.95 -3.53 -8.44
N ARG A 106 26.77 -4.80 -8.84
CA ARG A 106 26.91 -5.94 -7.91
C ARG A 106 28.34 -6.15 -7.40
N LEU A 107 29.34 -5.88 -8.23
CA LEU A 107 30.75 -5.93 -7.85
C LEU A 107 31.13 -4.72 -6.99
N ARG A 108 30.81 -3.52 -7.47
CA ARG A 108 31.22 -2.24 -6.85
C ARG A 108 30.50 -1.92 -5.55
N ARG A 109 29.30 -2.44 -5.31
CA ARG A 109 28.60 -2.25 -4.03
C ARG A 109 29.26 -2.96 -2.84
N LYS A 110 30.21 -3.87 -3.10
CA LYS A 110 30.99 -4.56 -2.06
C LYS A 110 32.20 -3.76 -1.60
N SER A 111 32.69 -2.83 -2.43
CA SER A 111 33.78 -1.93 -2.09
C SER A 111 33.23 -0.64 -1.46
N SER A 112 34.08 0.10 -0.73
CA SER A 112 33.76 1.39 -0.11
C SER A 112 33.02 2.32 -1.08
N SER A 113 31.78 2.65 -0.71
CA SER A 113 30.67 3.14 -1.53
C SER A 113 31.04 4.10 -2.68
N PRO A 114 31.25 3.58 -3.90
CA PRO A 114 31.59 4.41 -5.05
C PRO A 114 30.48 5.43 -5.38
N PRO A 115 30.80 6.59 -5.97
CA PRO A 115 29.82 7.67 -6.20
C PRO A 115 28.57 7.25 -6.99
N ASP A 116 28.73 6.35 -7.97
CA ASP A 116 27.62 5.82 -8.78
C ASP A 116 26.73 4.84 -7.99
N VAL A 117 27.32 4.00 -7.13
CA VAL A 117 26.56 3.13 -6.21
C VAL A 117 25.80 3.98 -5.19
N ALA A 118 26.45 4.98 -4.60
CA ALA A 118 25.84 5.92 -3.67
C ALA A 118 24.66 6.67 -4.33
N LEU A 119 24.81 7.08 -5.60
CA LEU A 119 23.74 7.70 -6.37
C LEU A 119 22.57 6.74 -6.61
N CYS A 120 22.81 5.47 -6.93
CA CYS A 120 21.74 4.47 -7.02
C CYS A 120 20.95 4.34 -5.71
N HIS A 121 21.64 4.31 -4.57
CA HIS A 121 20.99 4.22 -3.25
C HIS A 121 20.21 5.49 -2.92
N ARG A 122 20.77 6.68 -3.20
CA ARG A 122 20.06 7.96 -3.10
C ARG A 122 18.81 8.01 -3.99
N LEU A 123 18.89 7.53 -5.23
CA LEU A 123 17.75 7.44 -6.15
C LEU A 123 16.64 6.56 -5.58
N CYS A 124 17.00 5.39 -5.02
CA CYS A 124 16.03 4.50 -4.39
C CYS A 124 15.44 5.13 -3.14
N LEU A 125 16.26 5.79 -2.31
CA LEU A 125 15.80 6.50 -1.13
C LEU A 125 14.79 7.59 -1.50
N ALA A 126 15.15 8.45 -2.46
CA ALA A 126 14.29 9.52 -2.95
C ALA A 126 12.94 8.99 -3.46
N PHE A 127 12.99 7.88 -4.22
CA PHE A 127 11.80 7.23 -4.74
C PHE A 127 10.80 6.79 -3.66
N TYR A 128 11.30 6.31 -2.51
CA TYR A 128 10.44 5.82 -1.42
C TYR A 128 10.12 6.88 -0.36
N ARG A 129 10.95 7.92 -0.20
CA ARG A 129 10.88 8.87 0.94
C ARG A 129 10.45 10.28 0.62
N GLU A 130 10.53 10.70 -0.64
CA GLU A 130 10.45 12.13 -0.96
C GLU A 130 9.14 12.51 -1.64
N ASN A 131 8.40 11.53 -2.17
CA ASN A 131 7.14 11.75 -2.90
C ASN A 131 5.98 12.18 -1.98
N ARG A 132 5.98 13.45 -1.54
CA ARG A 132 4.93 14.07 -0.72
C ARG A 132 3.81 14.64 -1.60
N LEU A 133 2.92 13.76 -2.05
CA LEU A 133 1.85 14.11 -3.00
C LEU A 133 0.46 14.23 -2.36
N LEU A 134 0.37 14.21 -1.03
CA LEU A 134 -0.89 14.40 -0.31
C LEU A 134 -1.61 15.71 -0.69
N PRO A 135 -0.93 16.88 -0.84
CA PRO A 135 -1.60 18.10 -1.29
C PRO A 135 -2.32 17.94 -2.62
N PHE A 136 -1.67 17.30 -3.61
CA PHE A 136 -2.31 16.99 -4.89
C PHE A 136 -3.52 16.06 -4.71
N CYS A 137 -3.42 15.06 -3.84
CA CYS A 137 -4.53 14.17 -3.55
C CYS A 137 -5.73 14.91 -2.92
N ARG A 138 -5.49 15.90 -2.06
CA ARG A 138 -6.56 16.76 -1.51
C ARG A 138 -7.23 17.56 -2.62
N ASP A 139 -6.44 18.23 -3.45
CA ASP A 139 -6.95 19.06 -4.56
C ASP A 139 -7.81 18.22 -5.51
N LEU A 140 -7.37 17.00 -5.83
CA LEU A 140 -8.12 16.07 -6.68
C LEU A 140 -9.48 15.70 -6.06
N ILE A 141 -9.52 15.39 -4.76
CA ILE A 141 -10.78 15.07 -4.08
C ILE A 141 -11.69 16.29 -4.01
N ASP A 142 -11.15 17.47 -3.69
CA ASP A 142 -11.91 18.73 -3.63
C ASP A 142 -12.55 19.06 -4.99
N VAL A 143 -11.84 18.85 -6.11
CA VAL A 143 -12.39 19.03 -7.47
C VAL A 143 -13.53 18.04 -7.73
N ILE A 144 -13.34 16.76 -7.41
CA ILE A 144 -14.37 15.73 -7.62
C ILE A 144 -15.62 16.02 -6.77
N GLU A 145 -15.46 16.49 -5.54
CA GLU A 145 -16.58 16.86 -4.67
C GLU A 145 -17.37 18.05 -5.22
N LYS A 146 -16.70 19.05 -5.82
CA LYS A 146 -17.35 20.20 -6.46
C LYS A 146 -18.14 19.82 -7.72
N GLU A 147 -17.64 18.86 -8.48
CA GLU A 147 -18.27 18.38 -9.73
C GLU A 147 -19.35 17.32 -9.49
N SER A 148 -19.44 16.78 -8.28
CA SER A 148 -20.42 15.73 -7.94
C SER A 148 -21.77 16.34 -7.51
N PRO A 149 -22.90 15.64 -7.74
CA PRO A 149 -24.22 16.11 -7.27
C PRO A 149 -24.20 16.33 -5.75
N LYS A 150 -24.63 17.51 -5.30
CA LYS A 150 -24.72 17.83 -3.86
C LYS A 150 -25.82 16.98 -3.22
N ARG A 151 -25.52 16.37 -2.08
CA ARG A 151 -26.51 15.76 -1.18
C ARG A 151 -26.87 16.78 -0.11
N SER A 152 -28.15 16.88 0.24
CA SER A 152 -28.57 17.58 1.45
C SER A 152 -28.07 16.80 2.67
N THR A 153 -27.34 17.46 3.57
CA THR A 153 -26.94 16.90 4.86
C THR A 153 -27.73 17.60 5.96
N SER A 154 -28.54 16.85 6.70
CA SER A 154 -29.16 17.31 7.95
C SER A 154 -28.11 17.26 9.05
N ALA A 155 -27.85 18.40 9.70
CA ALA A 155 -26.83 18.50 10.73
C ALA A 155 -27.33 17.96 12.07
N GLU A 156 -26.68 16.94 12.61
CA GLU A 156 -26.74 16.57 14.04
C GLU A 156 -25.33 16.24 14.56
N ALA A 157 -25.12 16.51 15.87
CA ALA A 157 -23.95 16.27 16.74
C ALA A 157 -22.53 16.25 16.13
N GLU A 158 -21.58 16.97 16.74
CA GLU A 158 -20.20 17.20 16.25
C GLU A 158 -19.42 15.93 15.79
N GLY A 159 -19.60 14.77 16.44
CA GLY A 159 -18.97 13.51 16.01
C GLY A 159 -19.62 12.85 14.78
N ILE A 160 -20.92 13.09 14.56
CA ILE A 160 -21.68 12.64 13.39
C ILE A 160 -21.26 13.46 12.17
N ALA A 161 -21.05 14.77 12.32
CA ALA A 161 -20.64 15.67 11.23
C ALA A 161 -19.33 15.26 10.53
N ILE A 162 -18.31 14.80 11.28
CA ILE A 162 -17.04 14.32 10.68
C ILE A 162 -17.28 13.08 9.81
N LEU A 163 -18.08 12.13 10.30
CA LEU A 163 -18.39 10.90 9.57
C LEU A 163 -19.28 11.16 8.36
N GLU A 164 -20.24 12.06 8.48
CA GLU A 164 -21.11 12.50 7.37
C GLU A 164 -20.31 13.17 6.26
N GLN A 165 -19.41 14.09 6.61
CA GLN A 165 -18.53 14.72 5.63
C GLN A 165 -17.65 13.69 4.92
N PHE A 166 -17.12 12.71 5.64
CA PHE A 166 -16.32 11.64 5.06
C PHE A 166 -17.13 10.72 4.15
N ASP A 167 -18.37 10.37 4.54
CA ASP A 167 -19.31 9.60 3.72
C ASP A 167 -19.72 10.34 2.44
N ALA A 168 -20.02 11.64 2.56
CA ALA A 168 -20.29 12.50 1.41
C ALA A 168 -19.13 12.49 0.39
N GLY A 169 -17.88 12.49 0.87
CA GLY A 169 -16.71 12.36 0.00
C GLY A 169 -16.62 11.01 -0.70
N TYR A 170 -16.97 9.90 -0.02
CA TYR A 170 -17.06 8.59 -0.66
C TYR A 170 -18.13 8.56 -1.75
N VAL A 171 -19.31 9.11 -1.47
CA VAL A 171 -20.42 9.24 -2.44
C VAL A 171 -19.96 10.04 -3.65
N ALA A 172 -19.35 11.22 -3.46
CA ALA A 172 -18.83 12.05 -4.54
C ALA A 172 -17.82 11.29 -5.42
N VAL A 173 -16.83 10.62 -4.82
CA VAL A 173 -15.86 9.82 -5.58
C VAL A 173 -16.54 8.66 -6.32
N ARG A 174 -17.56 8.04 -5.72
CA ARG A 174 -18.33 6.96 -6.34
C ARG A 174 -19.27 7.46 -7.44
N SER A 175 -19.72 8.71 -7.42
CA SER A 175 -20.53 9.35 -8.47
C SER A 175 -19.72 10.17 -9.48
N ALA A 176 -18.41 10.36 -9.26
CA ALA A 176 -17.53 11.13 -10.12
C ALA A 176 -17.68 10.81 -11.64
N PRO A 177 -17.54 11.81 -12.52
CA PRO A 177 -17.65 11.63 -13.97
C PRO A 177 -16.71 10.55 -14.55
N LEU A 178 -17.04 10.02 -15.73
CA LEU A 178 -16.24 9.01 -16.43
C LEU A 178 -14.82 9.49 -16.76
N SER A 179 -14.57 10.80 -16.85
CA SER A 179 -13.22 11.36 -16.98
C SER A 179 -12.28 10.97 -15.83
N TYR A 180 -12.82 10.68 -14.64
CA TYR A 180 -12.07 10.19 -13.49
C TYR A 180 -12.10 8.67 -13.33
N LYS A 181 -12.97 7.97 -14.07
CA LYS A 181 -13.21 6.54 -13.91
C LYS A 181 -12.80 5.70 -15.11
N THR A 182 -12.45 4.45 -14.85
CA THR A 182 -12.33 3.43 -15.90
C THR A 182 -13.71 2.90 -16.23
N SER A 183 -14.01 2.68 -17.51
CA SER A 183 -15.28 2.06 -17.93
C SER A 183 -15.40 0.64 -17.37
N LEU A 184 -16.63 0.17 -17.12
CA LEU A 184 -16.87 -1.16 -16.52
C LEU A 184 -16.27 -2.31 -17.35
N LEU A 185 -16.39 -2.24 -18.68
CA LEU A 185 -15.81 -3.23 -19.59
C LEU A 185 -14.28 -3.28 -19.44
N ARG A 186 -13.62 -2.13 -19.39
CA ARG A 186 -12.17 -2.07 -19.21
C ARG A 186 -11.75 -2.52 -17.82
N TYR A 187 -12.49 -2.15 -16.78
CA TYR A 187 -12.24 -2.64 -15.43
C TYR A 187 -12.31 -4.18 -15.38
N PHE A 188 -13.31 -4.76 -16.05
CA PHE A 188 -13.44 -6.20 -16.20
C PHE A 188 -12.23 -6.80 -16.93
N LEU A 189 -11.82 -6.22 -18.06
CA LEU A 189 -10.65 -6.68 -18.82
C LEU A 189 -9.34 -6.55 -18.04
N GLU A 190 -9.11 -5.46 -17.31
CA GLU A 190 -7.94 -5.26 -16.45
C GLU A 190 -7.95 -6.20 -15.24
N SER A 191 -9.12 -6.47 -14.68
CA SER A 191 -9.29 -7.47 -13.62
C SER A 191 -8.95 -8.86 -14.16
N LEU A 192 -9.48 -9.22 -15.34
CA LEU A 192 -9.18 -10.48 -16.01
C LEU A 192 -7.69 -10.58 -16.34
N HIS A 193 -7.05 -9.52 -16.85
CA HIS A 193 -5.60 -9.44 -17.07
C HIS A 193 -4.82 -9.76 -15.78
N GLY A 194 -5.23 -9.13 -14.68
CA GLY A 194 -4.63 -9.33 -13.37
C GLY A 194 -4.83 -10.72 -12.78
N HIS A 195 -5.94 -11.41 -13.11
CA HIS A 195 -6.19 -12.80 -12.74
C HIS A 195 -5.48 -13.80 -13.67
N LEU A 196 -5.33 -13.47 -14.95
CA LEU A 196 -4.60 -14.26 -15.95
C LEU A 196 -3.07 -14.22 -15.74
N GLY A 197 -2.59 -13.45 -14.76
CA GLY A 197 -1.21 -13.46 -14.27
C GLY A 197 -0.20 -12.85 -15.24
N ILE A 198 -0.64 -12.03 -16.19
CA ILE A 198 0.26 -11.33 -17.10
C ILE A 198 1.06 -10.33 -16.27
N VAL A 199 2.40 -10.43 -16.34
CA VAL A 199 3.44 -9.68 -15.61
C VAL A 199 2.90 -8.59 -14.67
N TYR A 200 2.89 -8.87 -13.37
CA TYR A 200 2.46 -7.91 -12.36
C TYR A 200 3.67 -7.16 -11.79
N ASP A 201 3.60 -5.83 -11.79
CA ASP A 201 4.62 -4.95 -11.20
C ASP A 201 4.01 -3.58 -10.88
N PRO A 202 3.81 -3.23 -9.60
CA PRO A 202 3.08 -2.00 -9.26
C PRO A 202 3.81 -0.75 -9.73
N ASN A 203 5.13 -0.66 -9.57
CA ASN A 203 5.88 0.53 -9.94
C ASN A 203 5.82 0.78 -11.46
N PHE A 204 5.91 -0.27 -12.28
CA PHE A 204 5.73 -0.14 -13.74
C PHE A 204 4.27 0.08 -14.16
N GLN A 205 3.32 -0.47 -13.39
CA GLN A 205 1.89 -0.23 -13.54
C GLN A 205 1.46 1.12 -12.96
N ILE A 206 2.40 2.09 -12.86
CA ILE A 206 2.06 3.48 -12.57
C ILE A 206 1.50 3.63 -11.13
N ASN A 207 1.75 2.66 -10.26
CA ASN A 207 1.38 2.70 -8.86
C ASN A 207 2.51 3.31 -8.02
N SER A 208 2.69 4.63 -8.11
CA SER A 208 3.82 5.31 -7.46
C SER A 208 3.77 5.27 -5.94
N VAL A 209 4.95 5.20 -5.34
CA VAL A 209 5.14 5.35 -3.89
C VAL A 209 4.88 6.79 -3.46
N GLN A 210 4.27 6.97 -2.29
CA GLN A 210 3.92 8.28 -1.73
C GLN A 210 4.14 8.30 -0.22
N ILE A 211 4.48 9.45 0.33
CA ILE A 211 4.38 9.71 1.76
C ILE A 211 2.97 10.20 2.06
N LEU A 212 2.28 9.53 2.99
CA LEU A 212 0.92 9.91 3.37
C LEU A 212 0.90 10.83 4.59
N TYR A 213 1.47 10.38 5.70
CA TYR A 213 1.40 11.08 6.98
C TYR A 213 2.54 10.62 7.88
N ASP A 214 2.75 11.37 8.95
CA ASP A 214 3.63 11.02 10.05
C ASP A 214 2.78 10.66 11.28
N VAL A 215 3.27 9.75 12.13
CA VAL A 215 2.69 9.44 13.44
C VAL A 215 3.76 9.61 14.51
N VAL A 216 3.36 10.02 15.71
CA VAL A 216 4.27 10.10 16.86
C VAL A 216 4.02 8.89 17.75
N VAL A 217 5.06 8.09 17.95
CA VAL A 217 5.02 6.84 18.69
C VAL A 217 6.22 6.78 19.62
N GLY A 218 5.99 6.69 20.93
CA GLY A 218 7.07 6.71 21.93
C GLY A 218 7.96 7.96 21.86
N GLY A 219 7.41 9.12 21.50
CA GLY A 219 8.15 10.37 21.31
C GLY A 219 8.92 10.47 19.99
N LYS A 220 8.91 9.44 19.15
CA LYS A 220 9.56 9.41 17.83
C LYS A 220 8.56 9.59 16.71
N THR A 221 8.90 10.44 15.74
CA THR A 221 8.13 10.58 14.49
C THR A 221 8.44 9.42 13.55
N VAL A 222 7.40 8.70 13.13
CA VAL A 222 7.48 7.59 12.18
C VAL A 222 6.64 7.91 10.94
N THR A 223 7.25 7.86 9.76
CA THR A 223 6.57 8.23 8.51
C THR A 223 5.90 7.04 7.84
N ASN A 224 4.64 7.20 7.42
CA ASN A 224 3.94 6.24 6.59
C ASN A 224 4.30 6.40 5.11
N ILE A 225 4.73 5.30 4.49
CA ILE A 225 4.99 5.17 3.06
C ILE A 225 3.86 4.35 2.44
N ARG A 226 3.06 4.96 1.58
CA ARG A 226 2.07 4.26 0.78
C ARG A 226 2.72 3.69 -0.48
N MET A 227 2.56 2.38 -0.65
CA MET A 227 3.10 1.63 -1.77
C MET A 227 2.26 0.39 -2.05
N GLY A 228 2.29 -0.06 -3.31
CA GLY A 228 1.92 -1.44 -3.63
C GLY A 228 2.98 -2.42 -3.14
N THR A 229 2.71 -3.72 -3.27
CA THR A 229 3.68 -4.77 -2.93
C THR A 229 4.97 -4.58 -3.74
N PRO A 230 6.17 -4.50 -3.14
CA PRO A 230 7.43 -4.30 -3.86
C PRO A 230 7.91 -5.59 -4.51
N THR A 231 6.99 -6.33 -5.12
CA THR A 231 7.22 -7.61 -5.77
C THR A 231 6.77 -7.53 -7.22
N ARG A 232 7.50 -8.23 -8.08
CA ARG A 232 7.10 -8.52 -9.44
C ARG A 232 6.78 -10.01 -9.59
N GLU A 233 5.84 -10.33 -10.47
CA GLU A 233 5.44 -11.70 -10.76
C GLU A 233 5.57 -11.97 -12.26
N TYR A 234 6.16 -13.12 -12.60
CA TYR A 234 6.36 -13.55 -13.98
C TYR A 234 5.47 -14.73 -14.36
N LEU A 235 5.02 -14.71 -15.61
CA LEU A 235 4.28 -15.81 -16.23
C LEU A 235 5.29 -16.90 -16.66
N SER A 236 5.75 -17.72 -15.72
CA SER A 236 6.51 -18.93 -16.03
C SER A 236 5.85 -20.16 -15.40
N ARG A 237 6.18 -21.36 -15.90
CA ARG A 237 5.73 -22.66 -15.38
C ARG A 237 6.07 -22.86 -13.88
N PHE A 238 6.92 -22.00 -13.32
CA PHE A 238 7.38 -21.98 -11.92
C PHE A 238 6.96 -20.71 -11.15
N GLN A 239 6.03 -19.89 -11.67
CA GLN A 239 5.46 -18.66 -11.11
C GLN A 239 6.11 -18.20 -9.79
N LYS A 240 7.13 -17.33 -9.86
CA LYS A 240 7.86 -16.81 -8.69
C LYS A 240 7.53 -15.34 -8.48
N ALA A 241 7.29 -14.96 -7.21
CA ALA A 241 7.27 -13.56 -6.80
C ALA A 241 8.68 -13.16 -6.36
N GLU A 242 9.18 -12.03 -6.86
CA GLU A 242 10.51 -11.51 -6.54
C GLU A 242 10.44 -10.06 -6.10
N ILE A 243 11.26 -9.69 -5.12
CA ILE A 243 11.39 -8.30 -4.70
C ILE A 243 12.01 -7.46 -5.82
N VAL A 244 11.45 -6.28 -6.06
CA VAL A 244 11.92 -5.36 -7.11
C VAL A 244 13.28 -4.75 -6.72
N PRO A 245 14.22 -4.54 -7.68
CA PRO A 245 15.58 -4.10 -7.36
C PRO A 245 15.65 -2.79 -6.60
N GLU A 246 14.79 -1.82 -6.92
CA GLU A 246 14.75 -0.51 -6.29
C GLU A 246 14.36 -0.59 -4.81
N PHE A 247 13.54 -1.56 -4.41
CA PHE A 247 13.24 -1.78 -2.99
C PHE A 247 14.45 -2.36 -2.25
N PHE A 248 15.20 -3.26 -2.88
CA PHE A 248 16.49 -3.69 -2.34
C PHE A 248 17.51 -2.54 -2.28
N GLY A 249 17.48 -1.60 -3.23
CA GLY A 249 18.31 -0.40 -3.19
C GLY A 249 17.94 0.51 -2.02
N PHE A 250 16.64 0.69 -1.77
CA PHE A 250 16.11 1.40 -0.61
C PHE A 250 16.55 0.77 0.71
N LEU A 251 16.39 -0.55 0.86
CA LEU A 251 16.81 -1.24 2.08
C LEU A 251 18.33 -1.18 2.30
N ARG A 252 19.16 -1.20 1.25
CA ARG A 252 20.60 -0.98 1.41
C ARG A 252 20.93 0.44 1.86
N ALA A 253 20.25 1.44 1.29
CA ALA A 253 20.41 2.82 1.73
C ALA A 253 20.05 2.99 3.21
N TYR A 254 18.96 2.36 3.65
CA TYR A 254 18.55 2.34 5.05
C TYR A 254 19.56 1.63 5.95
N SER A 255 20.04 0.45 5.54
CA SER A 255 21.05 -0.30 6.27
C SER A 255 22.32 0.53 6.49
N ASN A 256 22.77 1.24 5.45
CA ASN A 256 23.96 2.10 5.51
C ASN A 256 23.74 3.33 6.42
N GLY A 257 22.51 3.84 6.50
CA GLY A 257 22.14 4.98 7.34
C GLY A 257 21.65 4.61 8.75
N GLY A 258 21.71 3.34 9.15
CA GLY A 258 21.18 2.87 10.44
C GLY A 258 19.66 3.05 10.60
N LYS A 259 18.92 3.15 9.49
CA LYS A 259 17.48 3.40 9.46
C LYS A 259 16.68 2.10 9.40
N ARG A 260 15.48 2.10 10.00
CA ARG A 260 14.61 0.94 10.06
C ARG A 260 13.24 1.16 9.44
N HIS A 261 12.71 0.13 8.80
CA HIS A 261 11.41 0.11 8.15
C HIS A 261 10.51 -1.03 8.68
N LEU A 262 9.27 -0.72 9.03
CA LEU A 262 8.24 -1.72 9.34
C LEU A 262 7.34 -1.94 8.12
N TYR A 263 7.33 -3.15 7.58
CA TYR A 263 6.43 -3.54 6.50
C TYR A 263 5.31 -4.42 7.02
N ILE A 264 4.08 -3.90 7.04
CA ILE A 264 2.90 -4.67 7.43
C ILE A 264 2.17 -5.12 6.16
N ASN A 265 2.36 -6.38 5.81
CA ASN A 265 1.76 -7.03 4.67
C ASN A 265 0.31 -7.43 4.97
N LEU A 266 -0.63 -6.90 4.19
CA LEU A 266 -2.08 -7.15 4.33
C LEU A 266 -2.61 -8.17 3.31
N GLN A 267 -1.70 -8.87 2.62
CA GLN A 267 -2.00 -9.88 1.62
C GLN A 267 -2.28 -11.24 2.26
N ARG A 268 -2.92 -12.14 1.50
CA ARG A 268 -3.11 -13.52 1.94
C ARG A 268 -1.76 -14.19 2.15
N ARG A 269 -1.63 -14.90 3.27
CA ARG A 269 -0.43 -15.67 3.57
C ARG A 269 -0.48 -17.08 2.97
N ARG A 270 -1.66 -17.70 2.92
CA ARG A 270 -1.85 -19.05 2.36
C ARG A 270 -2.51 -18.97 0.99
N SER A 271 -2.06 -19.82 0.06
CA SER A 271 -2.64 -19.90 -1.28
C SER A 271 -4.06 -20.47 -1.23
N THR A 272 -4.84 -20.10 -2.25
CA THR A 272 -6.15 -20.68 -2.52
C THR A 272 -6.18 -21.10 -3.98
N PHE A 273 -7.13 -21.96 -4.36
CA PHE A 273 -7.30 -22.38 -5.76
C PHE A 273 -7.43 -21.20 -6.74
N LEU A 274 -8.06 -20.09 -6.29
CA LEU A 274 -8.39 -18.93 -7.12
C LEU A 274 -7.39 -17.76 -7.01
N SER A 275 -6.45 -17.79 -6.07
CA SER A 275 -5.53 -16.67 -5.83
C SER A 275 -4.30 -17.11 -5.04
N ASP A 276 -3.13 -16.72 -5.53
CA ASP A 276 -1.83 -17.05 -4.91
C ASP A 276 -1.02 -15.81 -4.49
N GLU A 277 -1.60 -14.97 -3.63
CA GLU A 277 -0.83 -13.89 -2.98
C GLU A 277 0.26 -14.45 -2.03
N SER A 278 0.21 -15.74 -1.69
CA SER A 278 1.11 -16.41 -0.74
C SER A 278 2.57 -16.29 -1.14
N ARG A 279 2.85 -16.27 -2.45
CA ARG A 279 4.22 -16.17 -2.97
C ARG A 279 4.81 -14.79 -2.70
N ARG A 280 4.01 -13.73 -2.89
CA ARG A 280 4.42 -12.36 -2.55
C ARG A 280 4.65 -12.23 -1.05
N SER A 281 3.72 -12.75 -0.25
CA SER A 281 3.87 -12.78 1.21
C SER A 281 5.16 -13.49 1.63
N ARG A 282 5.46 -14.68 1.08
CA ARG A 282 6.73 -15.39 1.35
C ARG A 282 7.97 -14.61 0.93
N ALA A 283 7.96 -14.00 -0.26
CA ALA A 283 9.09 -13.18 -0.72
C ALA A 283 9.35 -11.98 0.19
N LEU A 284 8.29 -11.37 0.73
CA LEU A 284 8.36 -10.27 1.69
C LEU A 284 8.82 -10.75 3.07
N GLU A 285 8.26 -11.84 3.59
CA GLU A 285 8.62 -12.42 4.90
C GLU A 285 10.11 -12.78 4.95
N ASN A 286 10.68 -13.28 3.84
CA ASN A 286 12.11 -13.57 3.70
C ASN A 286 13.00 -12.31 3.77
N LEU A 287 12.47 -11.09 3.68
CA LEU A 287 13.30 -9.90 3.88
C LEU A 287 13.77 -9.76 5.33
N ASN A 288 13.08 -10.36 6.31
CA ASN A 288 13.56 -10.39 7.69
C ASN A 288 14.89 -11.14 7.85
N THR A 289 15.18 -12.13 6.99
CA THR A 289 16.46 -12.85 7.01
C THR A 289 17.51 -12.14 6.16
N VAL A 290 17.11 -11.49 5.06
CA VAL A 290 18.05 -10.78 4.17
C VAL A 290 18.50 -9.43 4.76
N PHE A 291 17.64 -8.76 5.54
CA PHE A 291 17.89 -7.43 6.13
C PHE A 291 17.41 -7.35 7.60
N PRO A 292 17.92 -8.21 8.51
CA PRO A 292 17.37 -8.41 9.85
C PRO A 292 17.37 -7.14 10.73
N ASN A 293 18.32 -6.23 10.51
CA ASN A 293 18.46 -5.00 11.29
C ASN A 293 17.87 -3.76 10.61
N THR A 294 17.29 -3.93 9.42
CA THR A 294 16.82 -2.81 8.58
C THR A 294 15.33 -2.88 8.31
N ILE A 295 14.77 -4.08 8.13
CA ILE A 295 13.35 -4.26 7.88
C ILE A 295 12.76 -5.30 8.81
N THR A 296 11.61 -4.96 9.39
CA THR A 296 10.74 -5.92 10.06
C THR A 296 9.52 -6.11 9.17
N VAL A 297 9.28 -7.33 8.70
CA VAL A 297 8.08 -7.67 7.91
C VAL A 297 7.14 -8.52 8.76
N VAL A 298 5.90 -8.05 8.91
CA VAL A 298 4.80 -8.76 9.57
C VAL A 298 3.68 -8.95 8.55
N THR A 299 3.02 -10.11 8.54
CA THR A 299 1.83 -10.35 7.70
C THR A 299 0.59 -10.41 8.56
N LEU A 300 -0.41 -9.56 8.27
CA LEU A 300 -1.76 -9.59 8.85
C LEU A 300 -2.76 -9.88 7.74
N ASP A 301 -3.21 -11.14 7.64
CA ASP A 301 -4.11 -11.57 6.55
C ASP A 301 -5.52 -10.99 6.71
N LYS A 302 -5.77 -9.86 6.04
CA LYS A 302 -7.07 -9.17 5.96
C LYS A 302 -7.99 -9.72 4.85
N ASP A 303 -7.80 -10.98 4.47
CA ASP A 303 -8.64 -11.63 3.46
C ASP A 303 -8.99 -13.09 3.76
N SER A 304 -8.79 -13.50 5.02
CA SER A 304 -9.19 -14.81 5.54
C SER A 304 -10.70 -14.91 5.80
N SER A 305 -11.23 -16.14 5.88
CA SER A 305 -12.63 -16.38 6.26
C SER A 305 -12.96 -15.85 7.65
N PHE A 306 -12.00 -15.92 8.60
CA PHE A 306 -12.16 -15.34 9.93
C PHE A 306 -12.29 -13.81 9.85
N TYR A 307 -11.37 -13.13 9.16
CA TYR A 307 -11.42 -11.67 9.02
C TYR A 307 -12.75 -11.18 8.42
N HIS A 308 -13.29 -11.90 7.44
CA HIS A 308 -14.58 -11.58 6.81
C HIS A 308 -15.79 -12.16 7.55
N GLN A 309 -15.59 -12.93 8.63
CA GLN A 309 -16.64 -13.67 9.35
C GLN A 309 -17.53 -14.49 8.41
N ARG A 310 -16.90 -15.25 7.49
CA ARG A 310 -17.57 -16.13 6.51
C ARG A 310 -17.58 -17.58 6.98
N GLY A 311 -18.50 -18.38 6.42
CA GLY A 311 -18.64 -19.79 6.78
C GLY A 311 -19.01 -19.96 8.25
N GLY A 312 -18.36 -20.90 8.95
CA GLY A 312 -18.60 -21.19 10.37
C GLY A 312 -18.41 -20.01 11.32
N TYR A 313 -17.72 -18.94 10.91
CA TYR A 313 -17.55 -17.73 11.74
C TYR A 313 -18.78 -16.80 11.72
N ARG A 314 -19.80 -17.06 10.88
CA ARG A 314 -21.04 -16.26 10.90
C ARG A 314 -21.80 -16.44 12.22
N SER A 315 -21.81 -17.65 12.77
CA SER A 315 -22.50 -18.02 14.02
C SER A 315 -21.64 -17.87 15.28
N PHE A 316 -20.44 -17.28 15.19
CA PHE A 316 -19.54 -17.03 16.32
C PHE A 316 -20.00 -15.84 17.19
N SER A 317 -21.24 -15.86 17.68
CA SER A 317 -21.82 -14.76 18.46
C SER A 317 -21.23 -14.63 19.85
N TYR A 318 -20.85 -15.74 20.50
CA TYR A 318 -20.34 -15.71 21.87
C TYR A 318 -18.91 -15.14 21.94
N THR A 319 -18.75 -14.01 22.63
CA THR A 319 -17.54 -13.20 22.58
C THR A 319 -16.30 -13.93 23.09
N LYS A 320 -16.44 -14.75 24.14
CA LYS A 320 -15.31 -15.53 24.69
C LYS A 320 -14.72 -16.49 23.63
N LYS A 321 -15.57 -17.27 22.95
CA LYS A 321 -15.15 -18.18 21.86
C LYS A 321 -14.53 -17.40 20.69
N PHE A 322 -15.12 -16.26 20.33
CA PHE A 322 -14.58 -15.40 19.29
C PHE A 322 -13.18 -14.85 19.64
N LYS A 323 -12.97 -14.36 20.86
CA LYS A 323 -11.67 -13.86 21.34
C LYS A 323 -10.60 -14.96 21.34
N GLU A 324 -10.94 -16.15 21.84
CA GLU A 324 -10.05 -17.31 21.85
C GLU A 324 -9.61 -17.70 20.43
N GLU A 325 -10.55 -17.76 19.49
CA GLU A 325 -10.24 -18.04 18.09
C GLU A 325 -9.43 -16.91 17.45
N PHE A 326 -9.76 -15.65 17.75
CA PHE A 326 -9.00 -14.51 17.24
C PHE A 326 -7.54 -14.56 17.67
N PHE A 327 -7.31 -14.83 18.97
CA PHE A 327 -5.97 -15.04 19.51
C PHE A 327 -5.24 -16.15 18.75
N GLN A 328 -5.88 -17.31 18.55
CA GLN A 328 -5.29 -18.42 17.80
C GLN A 328 -4.97 -18.09 16.34
N GLN A 329 -5.82 -17.31 15.66
CA GLN A 329 -5.62 -16.87 14.26
C GLN A 329 -4.43 -15.93 14.09
N VAL A 330 -4.02 -15.22 15.15
CA VAL A 330 -2.88 -14.29 15.12
C VAL A 330 -1.60 -14.96 15.63
N THR A 331 -1.63 -15.57 16.81
CA THR A 331 -0.40 -15.97 17.53
C THR A 331 -0.01 -17.45 17.32
N LYS A 332 -0.95 -18.35 17.08
CA LYS A 332 -0.66 -19.81 17.09
C LYS A 332 -0.33 -20.37 15.71
N GLN A 333 0.94 -20.74 15.50
CA GLN A 333 1.52 -21.10 14.18
C GLN A 333 0.66 -22.02 13.29
N LYS A 334 0.09 -23.11 13.83
CA LYS A 334 -0.69 -24.08 13.04
C LYS A 334 -1.97 -23.46 12.44
N LYS A 335 -2.68 -22.65 13.21
CA LYS A 335 -3.92 -21.97 12.78
C LYS A 335 -3.68 -20.58 12.20
N SER A 336 -2.54 -19.97 12.54
CA SER A 336 -2.28 -18.57 12.25
C SER A 336 -2.26 -18.29 10.76
N ARG A 337 -3.01 -17.24 10.41
CA ARG A 337 -3.01 -16.61 9.09
C ARG A 337 -2.02 -15.45 9.03
N CYS A 338 -1.43 -15.10 10.16
CA CYS A 338 -0.44 -14.04 10.28
C CYS A 338 0.98 -14.60 10.21
N PHE A 339 1.95 -13.70 10.09
CA PHE A 339 3.37 -13.97 10.25
C PHE A 339 3.98 -12.90 11.14
N PHE A 340 4.74 -13.34 12.14
CA PHE A 340 5.58 -12.47 12.96
C PHE A 340 6.99 -13.08 13.01
N PRO A 341 8.05 -12.29 12.75
CA PRO A 341 9.41 -12.77 12.90
C PRO A 341 9.71 -13.02 14.38
N GLU A 342 10.69 -13.86 14.65
CA GLU A 342 11.03 -14.27 16.02
C GLU A 342 11.44 -13.08 16.90
N SER A 343 12.07 -12.07 16.29
CA SER A 343 12.41 -10.80 16.94
C SER A 343 11.21 -10.05 17.51
N ILE A 344 10.01 -10.21 16.94
CA ILE A 344 8.77 -9.60 17.45
C ILE A 344 8.11 -10.51 18.48
N LYS A 345 8.12 -11.84 18.28
CA LYS A 345 7.55 -12.77 19.26
C LYS A 345 8.24 -12.64 20.62
N LYS A 346 9.58 -12.54 20.63
CA LYS A 346 10.40 -12.33 21.83
C LYS A 346 10.10 -11.02 22.56
N LYS A 347 9.47 -10.04 21.91
CA LYS A 347 9.02 -8.78 22.55
C LYS A 347 7.67 -8.91 23.26
N GLY A 348 7.13 -10.13 23.40
CA GLY A 348 5.92 -10.39 24.16
C GLY A 348 4.62 -10.31 23.35
N LEU A 349 4.65 -10.69 22.07
CA LEU A 349 3.48 -10.64 21.16
C LEU A 349 2.22 -11.29 21.77
N ASP A 350 2.34 -12.48 22.36
CA ASP A 350 1.18 -13.21 22.91
C ASP A 350 0.52 -12.43 24.05
N LYS A 351 1.32 -11.87 24.97
CA LYS A 351 0.81 -11.04 26.06
C LYS A 351 0.19 -9.76 25.52
N ALA A 352 0.93 -9.01 24.71
CA ALA A 352 0.47 -7.75 24.13
C ALA A 352 -0.84 -7.93 23.34
N PHE A 353 -0.98 -8.99 22.55
CA PHE A 353 -2.19 -9.21 21.77
C PHE A 353 -3.39 -9.65 22.63
N LYS A 354 -3.16 -10.41 23.71
CA LYS A 354 -4.20 -10.73 24.68
C LYS A 354 -4.70 -9.46 25.39
N ASP A 355 -3.77 -8.59 25.80
CA ASP A 355 -4.09 -7.32 26.44
C ASP A 355 -4.83 -6.37 25.48
N ILE A 356 -4.44 -6.34 24.20
CA ILE A 356 -5.17 -5.63 23.14
C ILE A 356 -6.59 -6.16 23.00
N ILE A 357 -6.78 -7.49 22.93
CA ILE A 357 -8.11 -8.10 22.82
C ILE A 357 -9.01 -7.69 24.00
N GLU A 358 -8.51 -7.78 25.24
CA GLU A 358 -9.30 -7.40 26.41
C GLU A 358 -9.54 -5.90 26.47
N THR A 359 -8.56 -5.08 26.09
CA THR A 359 -8.72 -3.62 25.97
C THR A 359 -9.80 -3.29 24.96
N VAL A 360 -9.82 -3.95 23.79
CA VAL A 360 -10.84 -3.69 22.78
C VAL A 360 -12.23 -4.08 23.30
N HIS A 361 -12.33 -5.25 23.92
CA HIS A 361 -13.58 -5.78 24.46
C HIS A 361 -14.17 -4.89 25.57
N GLY A 362 -13.34 -4.49 26.53
CA GLY A 362 -13.76 -3.65 27.64
C GLY A 362 -14.00 -2.21 27.23
N ARG A 363 -13.09 -1.63 26.43
CA ARG A 363 -13.21 -0.25 25.98
C ARG A 363 -14.37 -0.12 25.02
N TYR A 364 -14.35 -0.75 23.84
CA TYR A 364 -15.27 -0.43 22.75
C TYR A 364 -16.57 -1.25 22.71
N PHE A 365 -16.68 -2.30 23.54
CA PHE A 365 -17.82 -3.22 23.51
C PHE A 365 -18.40 -3.52 24.90
N ASP A 366 -17.97 -2.80 25.94
CA ASP A 366 -18.51 -2.87 27.31
C ASP A 366 -18.61 -4.29 27.85
N PHE A 367 -17.60 -5.11 27.54
CA PHE A 367 -17.52 -6.52 27.93
C PHE A 367 -18.74 -7.39 27.52
N ARG A 368 -19.50 -7.00 26.49
CA ARG A 368 -20.69 -7.73 26.06
C ARG A 368 -20.40 -9.19 25.74
N SER A 369 -21.21 -10.08 26.33
CA SER A 369 -21.09 -11.53 26.20
C SER A 369 -21.33 -12.06 24.79
N THR A 370 -22.03 -11.28 23.95
CA THR A 370 -22.25 -11.57 22.54
C THR A 370 -21.93 -10.38 21.65
N LEU A 371 -21.46 -10.67 20.45
CA LEU A 371 -21.19 -9.69 19.40
C LEU A 371 -21.83 -10.15 18.09
N GLY A 372 -22.52 -9.25 17.39
CA GLY A 372 -22.99 -9.47 16.03
C GLY A 372 -21.86 -9.51 15.00
N VAL A 373 -22.15 -9.92 13.76
CA VAL A 373 -21.14 -10.02 12.68
C VAL A 373 -20.42 -8.69 12.44
N ARG A 374 -21.17 -7.58 12.36
CA ARG A 374 -20.62 -6.23 12.18
C ARG A 374 -19.78 -5.79 13.39
N GLU A 375 -20.16 -6.17 14.59
CA GLU A 375 -19.42 -5.82 15.80
C GLU A 375 -18.10 -6.60 15.88
N ARG A 376 -18.10 -7.87 15.51
CA ARG A 376 -16.86 -8.66 15.36
C ARG A 376 -15.96 -8.12 14.25
N HIS A 377 -16.55 -7.55 13.19
CA HIS A 377 -15.82 -6.85 12.15
C HIS A 377 -15.10 -5.61 12.68
N ASP A 378 -15.80 -4.76 13.44
CA ASP A 378 -15.22 -3.59 14.12
C ASP A 378 -14.14 -4.03 15.11
N PHE A 379 -14.41 -5.07 15.91
CA PHE A 379 -13.48 -5.61 16.90
C PHE A 379 -12.15 -6.00 16.27
N ILE A 380 -12.18 -6.74 15.14
CA ILE A 380 -10.97 -7.16 14.43
C ILE A 380 -10.19 -5.96 13.92
N GLU A 381 -10.86 -4.94 13.36
CA GLU A 381 -10.18 -3.75 12.84
C GLU A 381 -9.53 -2.93 13.96
N ILE A 382 -10.22 -2.70 15.08
CA ILE A 382 -9.65 -1.97 16.22
C ILE A 382 -8.49 -2.76 16.82
N ALA A 383 -8.62 -4.07 17.01
CA ALA A 383 -7.53 -4.90 17.54
C ALA A 383 -6.31 -4.91 16.61
N TYR A 384 -6.51 -4.99 15.29
CA TYR A 384 -5.42 -4.89 14.32
C TYR A 384 -4.80 -3.50 14.29
N LEU A 385 -5.58 -2.43 14.43
CA LEU A 385 -5.07 -1.07 14.54
C LEU A 385 -4.18 -0.90 15.78
N LEU A 386 -4.63 -1.36 16.96
CA LEU A 386 -3.84 -1.31 18.19
C LEU A 386 -2.59 -2.19 18.11
N LEU A 387 -2.68 -3.38 17.48
CA LEU A 387 -1.53 -4.23 17.24
C LEU A 387 -0.52 -3.58 16.29
N GLN A 388 -0.99 -2.89 15.24
CA GLN A 388 -0.11 -2.14 14.34
C GLN A 388 0.59 -0.99 15.06
N ASN A 389 -0.11 -0.27 15.95
CA ASN A 389 0.51 0.75 16.79
C ASN A 389 1.57 0.15 17.73
N TRP A 390 1.25 -0.94 18.42
CA TRP A 390 2.22 -1.67 19.25
C TRP A 390 3.44 -2.11 18.44
N LEU A 391 3.26 -2.58 17.20
CA LEU A 391 4.38 -2.94 16.32
C LEU A 391 5.28 -1.74 16.00
N LEU A 392 4.73 -0.53 15.85
CA LEU A 392 5.53 0.68 15.64
C LEU A 392 6.39 0.97 16.88
N GLU A 393 5.81 0.89 18.07
CA GLU A 393 6.48 1.10 19.36
C GLU A 393 7.63 0.11 19.53
N VAL A 394 7.34 -1.19 19.43
CA VAL A 394 8.34 -2.22 19.75
C VAL A 394 9.39 -2.38 18.65
N SER A 395 9.11 -1.99 17.41
CA SER A 395 10.08 -2.14 16.31
C SER A 395 11.08 -0.99 16.21
N ASP A 396 10.81 0.16 16.85
CA ASP A 396 11.61 1.39 16.82
C ASP A 396 12.07 1.75 15.39
N VAL A 397 11.09 2.01 14.53
CA VAL A 397 11.28 2.23 13.10
C VAL A 397 11.26 3.72 12.74
N ASP A 398 11.91 4.09 11.65
CA ASP A 398 11.84 5.45 11.09
C ASP A 398 10.65 5.59 10.13
N THR A 399 10.28 4.48 9.47
CA THR A 399 9.17 4.44 8.54
C THR A 399 8.40 3.16 8.62
N PHE A 400 7.16 3.20 8.15
CA PHE A 400 6.32 2.01 8.02
C PHE A 400 5.45 2.05 6.78
N CYS A 401 4.92 0.90 6.39
CA CYS A 401 3.85 0.83 5.40
C CYS A 401 2.80 -0.22 5.77
N LEU A 402 1.56 0.04 5.37
CA LEU A 402 0.43 -0.88 5.44
C LEU A 402 0.08 -1.27 4.00
N ALA A 403 0.60 -2.38 3.49
CA ALA A 403 0.62 -2.66 2.05
C ALA A 403 -0.18 -3.91 1.67
N CYS A 404 -0.98 -3.80 0.61
CA CYS A 404 -1.55 -4.94 -0.13
C CYS A 404 -1.03 -4.93 -1.57
N LYS A 405 -1.50 -5.84 -2.44
CA LYS A 405 -1.10 -5.92 -3.87
C LYS A 405 -0.91 -4.54 -4.50
N ASP A 406 -2.00 -3.79 -4.67
CA ASP A 406 -1.96 -2.46 -5.28
C ASP A 406 -1.85 -1.31 -4.28
N GLY A 407 -1.79 -1.55 -2.96
CA GLY A 407 -1.78 -0.46 -1.98
C GLY A 407 -2.99 0.48 -2.08
N ILE A 408 -4.20 -0.05 -2.39
CA ILE A 408 -5.44 0.74 -2.59
C ILE A 408 -6.55 0.38 -1.60
N ASP A 409 -7.19 -0.80 -1.66
CA ASP A 409 -8.41 -1.03 -0.87
C ASP A 409 -8.11 -1.47 0.57
N ARG A 410 -7.45 -2.62 0.74
CA ARG A 410 -7.05 -3.11 2.08
C ARG A 410 -6.05 -2.16 2.74
N SER A 411 -5.08 -1.70 1.96
CA SER A 411 -4.07 -0.73 2.37
C SER A 411 -4.67 0.64 2.66
N GLY A 412 -5.56 1.15 1.80
CA GLY A 412 -6.24 2.43 2.01
C GLY A 412 -7.13 2.41 3.25
N ALA A 413 -7.90 1.34 3.46
CA ALA A 413 -8.70 1.18 4.69
C ALA A 413 -7.83 1.15 5.96
N ALA A 414 -6.72 0.41 5.94
CA ALA A 414 -5.82 0.34 7.08
C ALA A 414 -5.10 1.68 7.34
N ASN A 415 -4.61 2.35 6.30
CA ASN A 415 -3.99 3.67 6.42
C ASN A 415 -4.99 4.74 6.85
N SER A 416 -6.24 4.65 6.39
CA SER A 416 -7.34 5.52 6.79
C SER A 416 -7.62 5.42 8.30
N LEU A 417 -7.73 4.20 8.83
CA LEU A 417 -7.95 3.98 10.26
C LEU A 417 -6.73 4.35 11.11
N MET A 418 -5.51 4.06 10.65
CA MET A 418 -4.29 4.46 11.33
C MET A 418 -4.13 5.99 11.40
N PHE A 419 -4.38 6.68 10.29
CA PHE A 419 -4.39 8.15 10.26
C PHE A 419 -5.46 8.71 11.21
N PHE A 420 -6.68 8.18 11.13
CA PHE A 420 -7.78 8.55 12.03
C PHE A 420 -7.42 8.37 13.50
N TYR A 421 -6.82 7.24 13.87
CA TYR A 421 -6.45 6.94 15.25
C TYR A 421 -5.48 7.97 15.85
N HIS A 422 -4.45 8.34 15.09
CA HIS A 422 -3.39 9.25 15.56
C HIS A 422 -3.72 10.74 15.38
N ASN A 423 -4.58 11.10 14.43
CA ASN A 423 -4.77 12.49 14.01
C ASN A 423 -6.21 12.99 14.15
N LYS A 424 -7.13 12.20 14.76
CA LYS A 424 -8.53 12.63 14.94
C LYS A 424 -8.59 13.88 15.84
N HIS A 425 -8.66 15.02 15.19
CA HIS A 425 -8.95 16.32 15.76
C HIS A 425 -10.01 16.96 14.87
N ASP A 426 -10.95 17.68 15.47
CA ASP A 426 -12.02 18.35 14.73
C ASP A 426 -11.46 19.56 13.97
N THR A 427 -10.87 19.28 12.80
CA THR A 427 -10.33 20.30 11.91
C THR A 427 -10.71 19.98 10.47
N LYS A 428 -11.07 21.02 9.70
CA LYS A 428 -11.31 20.92 8.25
C LYS A 428 -10.13 20.28 7.51
N LYS A 429 -8.91 20.54 7.97
CA LYS A 429 -7.68 19.94 7.42
C LYS A 429 -7.65 18.43 7.64
N PHE A 430 -7.93 17.95 8.86
CA PHE A 430 -7.99 16.52 9.15
C PHE A 430 -8.95 15.77 8.22
N ILE A 431 -10.17 16.28 8.03
CA ILE A 431 -11.17 15.63 7.17
C ILE A 431 -10.67 15.55 5.72
N LYS A 432 -10.12 16.64 5.19
CA LYS A 432 -9.54 16.66 3.83
C LYS A 432 -8.41 15.63 3.67
N ASP A 433 -7.52 15.56 4.66
CA ASP A 433 -6.40 14.61 4.66
C ASP A 433 -6.91 13.18 4.71
N TRP A 434 -7.88 12.92 5.59
CA TRP A 434 -8.46 11.61 5.78
C TRP A 434 -9.14 11.12 4.49
N LYS A 435 -9.92 11.99 3.82
CA LYS A 435 -10.52 11.72 2.51
C LYS A 435 -9.46 11.44 1.45
N ALA A 436 -8.43 12.29 1.35
CA ALA A 436 -7.35 12.14 0.38
C ALA A 436 -6.59 10.83 0.56
N ILE A 437 -6.23 10.48 1.80
CA ILE A 437 -5.57 9.21 2.16
C ILE A 437 -6.43 8.00 1.78
N THR A 438 -7.75 8.11 1.97
CA THR A 438 -8.67 6.98 1.76
C THR A 438 -9.03 6.80 0.29
N PHE A 439 -9.38 7.88 -0.41
CA PHE A 439 -10.05 7.78 -1.71
C PHE A 439 -9.11 7.99 -2.91
N ALA A 440 -8.09 8.84 -2.78
CA ALA A 440 -7.20 9.15 -3.90
C ALA A 440 -6.41 7.95 -4.44
N PRO A 441 -5.90 7.00 -3.62
CA PRO A 441 -5.13 5.86 -4.14
C PRO A 441 -5.89 5.00 -5.15
N ALA A 442 -7.17 4.70 -4.91
CA ALA A 442 -7.98 3.90 -5.82
C ALA A 442 -8.24 4.61 -7.16
N LEU A 443 -8.44 5.93 -7.12
CA LEU A 443 -8.56 6.78 -8.31
C LEU A 443 -7.24 6.83 -9.10
N LEU A 444 -6.13 7.12 -8.40
CA LEU A 444 -4.81 7.27 -9.02
C LEU A 444 -4.32 5.99 -9.68
N VAL A 445 -4.59 4.82 -9.11
CA VAL A 445 -4.12 3.53 -9.65
C VAL A 445 -5.15 2.91 -10.61
N LYS A 446 -6.41 2.81 -10.21
CA LYS A 446 -7.44 2.02 -10.93
C LYS A 446 -8.59 2.84 -11.50
N ARG A 447 -8.57 4.18 -11.37
CA ARG A 447 -9.66 5.08 -11.79
C ARG A 447 -11.02 4.57 -11.27
N ARG A 448 -11.10 4.28 -9.98
CA ARG A 448 -12.36 3.90 -9.32
C ARG A 448 -12.36 4.33 -7.86
N SER A 449 -13.54 4.32 -7.26
CA SER A 449 -13.67 4.44 -5.81
C SER A 449 -13.11 3.20 -5.09
N MET A 450 -12.85 3.35 -3.79
CA MET A 450 -12.58 2.22 -2.91
C MET A 450 -13.76 1.23 -2.93
N ILE A 451 -13.46 -0.07 -2.84
CA ILE A 451 -14.49 -1.10 -2.73
C ILE A 451 -15.40 -0.81 -1.53
N ALA A 452 -16.72 -0.82 -1.77
CA ALA A 452 -17.74 -0.42 -0.79
C ALA A 452 -17.63 -1.17 0.55
N SER A 453 -17.39 -2.48 0.53
CA SER A 453 -17.23 -3.26 1.77
C SER A 453 -15.98 -2.91 2.57
N ARG A 454 -14.96 -2.31 1.95
CA ARG A 454 -13.76 -1.81 2.65
C ARG A 454 -14.02 -0.42 3.22
N PHE A 455 -14.75 0.41 2.50
CA PHE A 455 -15.22 1.71 2.99
C PHE A 455 -16.17 1.54 4.21
N ASP A 456 -17.14 0.64 4.12
CA ASP A 456 -18.08 0.32 5.21
C ASP A 456 -17.33 -0.06 6.49
N ARG A 457 -16.28 -0.89 6.38
CA ARG A 457 -15.38 -1.22 7.50
C ARG A 457 -14.71 -0.01 8.12
N VAL A 458 -14.24 0.95 7.31
CA VAL A 458 -13.62 2.18 7.82
C VAL A 458 -14.64 3.00 8.60
N ILE A 459 -15.82 3.27 8.03
CA ILE A 459 -16.85 4.09 8.66
C ILE A 459 -17.35 3.47 9.96
N THR A 460 -17.72 2.19 9.94
CA THR A 460 -18.24 1.49 11.13
C THR A 460 -17.23 1.43 12.26
N THR A 461 -15.96 1.16 11.93
CA THR A 461 -14.86 1.19 12.91
C THR A 461 -14.59 2.60 13.44
N ALA A 462 -14.52 3.61 12.57
CA ALA A 462 -14.31 5.01 12.98
C ALA A 462 -15.45 5.50 13.90
N ARG A 463 -16.69 5.15 13.55
CA ARG A 463 -17.88 5.39 14.36
C ARG A 463 -17.76 4.80 15.76
N ARG A 464 -17.37 3.53 15.87
CA ARG A 464 -17.12 2.86 17.16
C ARG A 464 -16.06 3.60 18.00
N MET A 465 -15.02 4.11 17.35
CA MET A 465 -13.93 4.84 18.02
C MET A 465 -14.31 6.28 18.46
N LEU A 466 -15.40 6.84 17.94
CA LEU A 466 -15.90 8.18 18.30
C LEU A 466 -16.91 8.13 19.44
N PHE A 467 -17.93 7.27 19.36
CA PHE A 467 -19.05 7.25 20.32
C PHE A 467 -18.66 6.85 21.75
N GLN A 468 -17.47 6.29 21.94
CA GLN A 468 -16.86 6.07 23.24
C GLN A 468 -16.57 7.35 24.04
N LYS A 469 -16.37 8.49 23.34
CA LYS A 469 -16.03 9.76 24.00
C LYS A 469 -17.27 10.45 24.60
N GLN A 470 -18.48 10.14 24.11
CA GLN A 470 -19.73 10.77 24.56
C GLN A 470 -20.37 10.07 25.78
N MET A 471 -20.05 8.81 26.06
CA MET A 471 -20.58 8.07 27.22
C MET A 471 -19.72 8.24 28.50
N ARG A 472 -18.71 9.12 28.45
CA ARG A 472 -17.82 9.47 29.59
C ARG A 472 -17.76 10.99 29.84
N GLY A 473 -18.66 11.74 29.23
CA GLY A 473 -18.84 13.18 29.43
C GLY A 473 -19.92 13.43 30.45
#